data_AF-A0A959KF49-F1
#
_entry.id   AF-A0A959KF49-F1
#
_cell.length_a   1.000
_cell.length_b   1.000
_cell.length_c   1.000
_cell.angle_alpha   90.00
_cell.angle_beta   90.00
_cell.angle_gamma   90.00
#
_symmetry.space_group_name_H-M   'P 1'
#
loop_
_entity.id
_entity.type
_entity.pdbx_description
1 polymer ?
#
loop_
_entity_poly.entity_id
_entity_poly.type
_entity_poly.pdbx_seq_one_letter_code
_entity_poly.pdbx_strand_id
1 'polypeptide(L)'
;MRRTLKTVAKDCFDSDGNHRYYPNAPSMSDLEIISLTLAAESLQITSENLLWSKIQKDYPFLFPNLVHRTSYNRRKKALRYIFLVCTERLALPLVNDNDSFIIDSIPVPTCKIIREKFSKACRRPEMDEVLAN
;
A
#
# COMPACT_ATOMS: atom_id res chain seq x y z
N MET A 1 7.19 -9.24 6.52
CA MET A 1 5.77 -8.91 6.77
C MET A 1 4.88 -10.11 7.06
N ARG A 2 4.86 -11.19 6.27
CA ARG A 2 3.98 -12.36 6.52
C ARG A 2 4.04 -12.92 7.94
N ARG A 3 5.25 -13.17 8.47
CA ARG A 3 5.44 -13.71 9.83
C ARG A 3 4.86 -12.75 10.89
N THR A 4 5.17 -11.47 10.78
CA THR A 4 4.66 -10.41 11.68
C THR A 4 3.13 -10.37 11.68
N LEU A 5 2.50 -10.35 10.50
CA LEU A 5 1.04 -10.35 10.38
C LEU A 5 0.40 -11.61 10.94
N LYS A 6 1.03 -12.77 10.74
CA LYS A 6 0.55 -14.03 11.33
C LYS A 6 0.51 -13.97 12.86
N THR A 7 1.38 -13.19 13.48
CA THR A 7 1.38 -12.96 14.94
C THR A 7 0.35 -11.90 15.34
N VAL A 8 0.31 -10.77 14.63
CA VAL A 8 -0.48 -9.57 15.01
C VAL A 8 -1.98 -9.69 14.67
N ALA A 9 -2.32 -10.43 13.61
CA ALA A 9 -3.67 -10.54 13.09
C ALA A 9 -4.10 -12.00 12.92
N LYS A 10 -3.69 -12.87 13.84
CA LYS A 10 -3.97 -14.32 13.78
C LYS A 10 -5.46 -14.63 13.73
N ASP A 11 -6.27 -13.86 14.45
CA ASP A 11 -7.73 -13.95 14.51
C ASP A 11 -8.43 -13.56 13.20
N CYS A 12 -7.76 -12.83 12.31
CA CYS A 12 -8.34 -12.41 11.04
C CYS A 12 -8.29 -13.50 9.96
N PHE A 13 -7.53 -14.57 10.17
CA PHE A 13 -7.27 -15.61 9.16
C PHE A 13 -7.51 -17.01 9.74
N ASP A 14 -7.93 -17.92 8.88
CA ASP A 14 -8.02 -19.35 9.18
C ASP A 14 -6.63 -20.03 9.21
N SER A 15 -6.60 -21.35 9.41
CA SER A 15 -5.37 -22.16 9.42
C SER A 15 -4.60 -22.08 8.10
N ASP A 16 -5.31 -21.84 6.99
CA ASP A 16 -4.76 -21.78 5.64
C ASP A 16 -4.32 -20.36 5.27
N GLY A 17 -4.52 -19.39 6.17
CA GLY A 17 -4.16 -17.99 5.97
C GLY A 17 -5.17 -17.22 5.11
N ASN A 18 -6.41 -17.70 4.99
CA ASN A 18 -7.49 -17.05 4.27
C ASN A 18 -8.46 -16.38 5.23
N HIS A 19 -9.04 -15.25 4.81
CA HIS A 19 -10.07 -14.56 5.58
C HIS A 19 -11.47 -15.08 5.24
N ARG A 20 -11.64 -15.56 4.00
CA ARG A 20 -12.90 -16.16 3.54
C ARG A 20 -12.67 -17.60 3.10
N TYR A 21 -13.75 -18.37 3.11
CA TYR A 21 -13.76 -19.69 2.51
C TYR A 21 -13.53 -19.63 0.99
N TYR A 22 -12.67 -20.52 0.50
CA TYR A 22 -12.42 -20.74 -0.91
C TYR A 22 -12.73 -22.20 -1.25
N PRO A 23 -13.71 -22.48 -2.15
CA PRO A 23 -13.98 -23.85 -2.58
C PRO A 23 -12.77 -24.53 -3.21
N ASN A 24 -11.99 -23.76 -3.98
CA ASN A 24 -10.69 -24.16 -4.51
C ASN A 24 -9.62 -23.31 -3.84
N ALA A 25 -8.69 -23.97 -3.14
CA ALA A 25 -7.61 -23.30 -2.43
C ALA A 25 -6.81 -22.39 -3.39
N PRO A 26 -6.64 -21.10 -3.06
CA PRO A 26 -5.88 -20.20 -3.91
C PRO A 26 -4.38 -20.46 -3.80
N SER A 27 -3.63 -20.30 -4.89
CA SER A 27 -2.16 -20.46 -4.88
C SER A 27 -1.45 -19.50 -3.92
N MET A 28 -2.00 -18.29 -3.75
CA MET A 28 -1.55 -17.30 -2.77
C MET A 28 -2.67 -17.08 -1.75
N SER A 29 -2.37 -17.15 -0.47
CA SER A 29 -3.33 -16.93 0.64
C SER A 29 -3.72 -15.44 0.78
N ASP A 30 -4.85 -15.16 1.45
CA ASP A 30 -5.23 -13.75 1.74
C ASP A 30 -4.18 -13.05 2.61
N LEU A 31 -3.59 -13.78 3.56
CA LEU A 31 -2.47 -13.31 4.38
C LEU A 31 -1.28 -12.86 3.52
N GLU A 32 -0.93 -13.62 2.48
CA GLU A 32 0.15 -13.25 1.55
C GLU A 32 -0.21 -12.03 0.70
N ILE A 33 -1.47 -11.90 0.26
CA ILE A 33 -1.94 -10.72 -0.47
C ILE A 33 -1.84 -9.47 0.39
N ILE A 34 -2.29 -9.52 1.64
CA ILE A 34 -2.20 -8.39 2.57
C ILE A 34 -0.74 -8.09 2.89
N SER A 35 0.08 -9.12 3.11
CA SER A 35 1.53 -8.96 3.34
C SER A 35 2.23 -8.23 2.20
N LEU A 36 1.92 -8.60 0.94
CA LEU A 36 2.49 -7.97 -0.23
C LEU A 36 1.97 -6.54 -0.40
N THR A 37 0.69 -6.30 -0.11
CA THR A 37 0.09 -4.96 -0.18
C THR A 37 0.75 -4.01 0.81
N LEU A 38 0.92 -4.44 2.07
CA LEU A 38 1.58 -3.65 3.11
C LEU A 38 3.06 -3.40 2.79
N ALA A 39 3.75 -4.39 2.24
CA ALA A 39 5.14 -4.22 1.83
C ALA A 39 5.26 -3.19 0.69
N ALA A 40 4.36 -3.24 -0.29
CA ALA A 40 4.33 -2.26 -1.37
C ALA A 40 4.03 -0.84 -0.84
N GLU A 41 3.10 -0.70 0.11
CA GLU A 41 2.81 0.59 0.76
C GLU A 41 3.99 1.12 1.56
N SER A 42 4.67 0.27 2.33
CA SER A 42 5.87 0.64 3.12
C SER A 42 7.03 1.08 2.22
N LEU A 43 7.11 0.53 1.01
CA LEU A 43 8.08 0.93 -0.02
C LEU A 43 7.58 2.10 -0.88
N GLN A 44 6.42 2.67 -0.58
CA GLN A 44 5.77 3.74 -1.34
C GLN A 44 5.54 3.40 -2.83
N ILE A 45 5.42 2.12 -3.16
CA ILE A 45 5.14 1.66 -4.51
C ILE A 45 3.63 1.70 -4.74
N THR A 46 3.16 2.81 -5.30
CA THR A 46 1.74 2.99 -5.63
C THR A 46 1.36 2.43 -7.01
N SER A 47 2.36 2.23 -7.89
CA SER A 47 2.15 1.67 -9.23
C SER A 47 2.17 0.15 -9.22
N GLU A 48 1.03 -0.45 -9.56
CA GLU A 48 0.88 -1.90 -9.69
C GLU A 48 1.78 -2.48 -10.78
N ASN A 49 1.95 -1.74 -11.88
CA ASN A 49 2.84 -2.16 -12.97
C ASN A 49 4.28 -2.22 -12.48
N LEU A 50 4.73 -1.19 -11.74
CA LEU A 50 6.06 -1.16 -11.17
C LEU A 50 6.28 -2.30 -10.16
N LEU A 51 5.29 -2.56 -9.31
CA LEU A 51 5.34 -3.67 -8.34
C LEU A 51 5.53 -5.01 -9.05
N TRP A 52 4.73 -5.29 -10.08
CA TRP A 52 4.83 -6.54 -10.84
C TRP A 52 6.17 -6.68 -11.56
N SER A 53 6.62 -5.62 -12.23
CA SER A 53 7.92 -5.63 -12.93
C SER A 53 9.07 -5.89 -11.96
N LYS A 54 9.06 -5.28 -10.76
CA LYS A 54 10.07 -5.52 -9.72
C LYS A 54 10.06 -6.95 -9.21
N ILE A 55 8.89 -7.49 -8.88
CA ILE A 55 8.79 -8.86 -8.37
C ILE A 55 9.29 -9.86 -9.41
N GLN A 56 8.86 -9.73 -10.66
CA GLN A 56 9.22 -10.68 -11.73
C GLN A 56 10.69 -10.60 -12.11
N LYS A 57 11.29 -9.40 -12.10
CA LYS A 57 12.68 -9.19 -12.50
C LYS A 57 13.67 -9.47 -11.37
N ASP A 58 13.39 -8.92 -10.19
CA ASP A 58 14.38 -8.83 -9.11
C ASP A 58 14.17 -9.93 -8.05
N TYR A 59 12.92 -10.40 -7.89
CA TYR A 59 12.54 -11.31 -6.79
C TYR A 59 11.68 -12.54 -7.19
N PRO A 60 11.84 -13.15 -8.37
CA PRO A 60 10.93 -14.21 -8.83
C PRO A 60 10.93 -15.43 -7.88
N PHE A 61 12.07 -15.75 -7.28
CA PHE A 61 12.24 -16.87 -6.35
C PHE A 61 11.58 -16.64 -4.98
N LEU A 62 11.34 -15.39 -4.57
CA LEU A 62 10.68 -15.08 -3.30
C LEU A 62 9.15 -15.21 -3.39
N PHE A 63 8.60 -15.16 -4.60
CA PHE A 63 7.16 -15.22 -4.85
C PHE A 63 6.82 -16.37 -5.81
N PRO A 64 7.13 -17.65 -5.46
CA PRO A 64 6.92 -18.80 -6.35
C PRO A 64 5.44 -18.99 -6.70
N ASN A 65 4.53 -18.59 -5.80
CA ASN A 65 3.08 -18.70 -5.99
C ASN A 65 2.43 -17.35 -6.36
N LEU A 66 3.16 -16.46 -7.05
CA LEU A 66 2.63 -15.16 -7.45
C LEU A 66 1.39 -15.32 -8.35
N VAL A 67 0.24 -14.87 -7.87
CA VAL A 67 -0.99 -14.86 -8.65
C VAL A 67 -0.94 -13.79 -9.73
N HIS A 68 -1.78 -13.95 -10.76
CA HIS A 68 -1.95 -12.92 -11.79
C HIS A 68 -2.38 -11.58 -11.18
N ARG A 69 -1.88 -10.47 -11.73
CA ARG A 69 -2.13 -9.10 -11.26
C ARG A 69 -3.62 -8.80 -11.05
N THR A 70 -4.47 -9.19 -12.00
CA THR A 70 -5.93 -9.00 -11.90
C THR A 70 -6.53 -9.73 -10.70
N SER A 71 -6.09 -10.97 -10.44
CA SER A 71 -6.55 -11.76 -9.29
C SER A 71 -6.09 -11.16 -7.97
N TYR A 72 -4.85 -10.68 -7.91
CA TYR A 72 -4.33 -9.94 -6.77
C TYR A 72 -5.17 -8.69 -6.49
N ASN A 73 -5.37 -7.82 -7.48
CA ASN A 73 -6.10 -6.56 -7.30
C ASN A 73 -7.55 -6.78 -6.86
N ARG A 74 -8.23 -7.76 -7.49
CA ARG A 74 -9.60 -8.13 -7.10
C ARG A 74 -9.66 -8.55 -5.63
N ARG A 75 -8.71 -9.37 -5.17
CA ARG A 75 -8.67 -9.84 -3.77
C ARG A 75 -8.21 -8.76 -2.81
N LYS A 76 -7.19 -7.96 -3.14
CA LYS A 76 -6.77 -6.77 -2.40
C LYS A 76 -7.96 -5.84 -2.14
N LYS A 77 -8.80 -5.59 -3.17
CA LYS A 77 -10.01 -4.78 -3.02
C LYS A 77 -11.01 -5.41 -2.05
N ALA A 78 -11.24 -6.72 -2.14
CA ALA A 78 -12.13 -7.44 -1.23
C ALA A 78 -11.61 -7.46 0.23
N LEU A 79 -10.29 -7.50 0.41
CA LEU A 79 -9.61 -7.54 1.71
C LEU A 79 -9.33 -6.15 2.30
N ARG A 80 -9.84 -5.06 1.71
CA ARG A 80 -9.52 -3.69 2.13
C ARG A 80 -9.78 -3.44 3.62
N TYR A 81 -10.87 -3.99 4.16
CA TYR A 81 -11.19 -3.86 5.58
C TYR A 81 -10.15 -4.56 6.47
N ILE A 82 -9.81 -5.81 6.14
CA ILE A 82 -8.80 -6.58 6.90
C ILE A 82 -7.43 -5.93 6.79
N PHE A 83 -7.08 -5.41 5.62
CA PHE A 83 -5.89 -4.62 5.44
C PHE A 83 -5.82 -3.44 6.42
N LEU A 84 -6.90 -2.66 6.55
CA LEU A 84 -6.95 -1.53 7.50
C LEU A 84 -6.75 -1.99 8.94
N VAL A 85 -7.44 -3.05 9.36
CA VAL A 85 -7.29 -3.64 10.71
C VAL A 85 -5.83 -4.09 10.95
N CYS A 86 -5.21 -4.73 9.96
CA CYS A 86 -3.81 -5.12 10.04
C CYS A 86 -2.89 -3.89 10.17
N THR A 87 -3.11 -2.84 9.37
CA THR A 87 -2.31 -1.61 9.42
C THR A 87 -2.42 -0.93 10.78
N GLU A 88 -3.64 -0.80 11.31
CA GLU A 88 -3.88 -0.20 12.63
C GLU A 88 -3.17 -0.98 13.74
N ARG A 89 -3.29 -2.30 13.74
CA ARG A 89 -2.60 -3.14 14.75
C ARG A 89 -1.09 -3.11 14.63
N LEU A 90 -0.55 -2.92 13.43
CA LEU A 90 0.88 -2.71 13.22
C LEU A 90 1.33 -1.32 13.67
N ALA A 91 0.44 -0.32 13.57
CA ALA A 91 0.72 1.05 13.99
C ALA A 91 0.66 1.23 15.51
N LEU A 92 -0.24 0.53 16.21
CA LEU A 92 -0.42 0.66 17.67
C LEU A 92 0.90 0.59 18.47
N PRO A 93 1.82 -0.38 18.25
CA PRO A 93 3.09 -0.43 18.98
C PRO A 93 4.10 0.64 18.52
N LEU A 94 3.92 1.24 17.35
CA LEU A 94 4.80 2.30 16.83
C LEU A 94 4.45 3.66 17.43
N VAL A 95 3.17 3.85 17.75
CA VAL A 95 2.66 4.99 18.52
C VAL A 95 2.97 4.73 20.00
N ASN A 96 4.24 4.83 20.38
CA ASN A 96 4.61 4.95 21.79
C ASN A 96 4.04 6.27 22.36
N ASP A 97 3.93 6.39 23.69
CA ASP A 97 3.44 7.56 24.46
C ASP A 97 4.27 8.85 24.30
N ASN A 98 4.93 9.05 23.17
CA ASN A 98 5.61 10.30 22.86
C ASN A 98 4.58 11.31 22.35
N ASP A 99 4.37 12.40 23.09
CA ASP A 99 3.43 13.49 22.78
C ASP A 99 3.76 14.29 21.52
N SER A 100 4.75 13.88 20.71
CA SER A 100 5.26 14.66 19.58
C SER A 100 5.51 13.79 18.36
N PHE A 101 4.68 13.99 17.34
CA PHE A 101 4.83 13.37 16.03
C PHE A 101 5.33 14.41 15.03
N ILE A 102 6.38 14.09 14.28
CA ILE A 102 6.77 14.87 13.09
C ILE A 102 5.94 14.34 11.93
N ILE A 103 4.95 15.12 11.51
CA ILE A 103 4.13 14.82 10.35
C ILE A 103 4.80 15.46 9.13
N ASP A 104 5.44 14.63 8.29
CA ASP A 104 5.88 15.06 6.97
C ASP A 104 4.70 14.94 5.99
N SER A 105 4.24 16.06 5.45
CA SER A 105 3.19 16.05 4.43
C SER A 105 3.84 15.90 3.06
N ILE A 106 3.60 14.78 2.39
CA ILE A 106 3.93 14.67 0.96
C ILE A 106 3.09 15.71 0.19
N PRO A 107 3.70 16.51 -0.71
CA PRO A 107 2.97 17.48 -1.50
C PRO A 107 1.93 16.77 -2.38
N VAL A 108 0.67 17.20 -2.29
CA VAL A 108 -0.40 16.71 -3.16
C VAL A 108 -0.25 17.36 -4.54
N PRO A 109 -0.09 16.59 -5.63
CA PRO A 109 0.04 17.17 -6.96
C PRO A 109 -1.27 17.85 -7.35
N THR A 110 -1.27 19.18 -7.36
CA THR A 110 -2.43 20.02 -7.72
C THR A 110 -2.74 19.94 -9.22
N CYS A 111 -1.71 19.75 -10.05
CA CYS A 111 -1.82 19.56 -11.48
C CYS A 111 -0.64 18.75 -12.03
N LYS A 112 -0.81 18.15 -13.22
CA LYS A 112 0.32 17.59 -13.97
C LYS A 112 1.23 18.72 -14.44
N ILE A 113 2.54 18.48 -14.53
CA ILE A 113 3.54 19.45 -15.03
C ILE A 113 3.10 20.12 -16.35
N ILE A 114 2.56 19.33 -17.29
CA ILE A 114 2.07 19.83 -18.58
C ILE A 114 0.97 20.90 -18.44
N ARG A 115 0.21 20.89 -17.34
CA ARG A 115 -0.91 21.80 -17.06
C ARG A 115 -0.58 22.91 -16.07
N GLU A 116 0.64 22.94 -15.54
CA GLU A 116 1.11 23.90 -14.53
C GLU A 116 0.82 25.35 -14.96
N LYS A 117 1.26 25.72 -16.18
CA LYS A 117 1.10 27.07 -16.73
C LYS A 117 -0.35 27.57 -16.73
N PHE A 118 -1.32 26.67 -16.83
CA PHE A 118 -2.75 27.00 -16.88
C PHE A 118 -3.49 26.75 -15.56
N SER A 119 -2.88 26.04 -14.61
CA SER A 119 -3.51 25.71 -13.33
C SER A 119 -3.58 26.94 -12.44
N LYS A 120 -4.79 27.35 -12.06
CA LYS A 120 -5.02 28.41 -11.05
C LYS A 120 -5.08 27.85 -9.62
N ALA A 121 -5.06 26.53 -9.46
CA ALA A 121 -5.10 25.90 -8.15
C ALA A 121 -3.85 26.28 -7.35
N CYS A 122 -4.05 26.71 -6.11
CA CYS A 122 -3.00 27.11 -5.17
C CYS A 122 -2.14 28.32 -5.59
N ARG A 123 -2.48 29.07 -6.65
CA ARG A 123 -1.84 30.36 -6.91
C ARG A 123 -2.31 31.39 -5.89
N ARG A 124 -1.37 32.08 -5.27
CA ARG A 124 -1.62 33.24 -4.42
C ARG A 124 -0.86 34.41 -5.04
N PRO A 125 -1.52 35.26 -5.84
CA PRO A 125 -0.87 36.37 -6.54
C PRO A 125 -0.07 37.31 -5.62
N GLU A 126 -0.44 37.36 -4.34
CA GLU A 126 0.20 38.16 -3.31
C GLU A 126 1.48 37.53 -2.71
N MET A 127 1.67 36.21 -2.87
CA MET A 127 2.74 35.43 -2.23
C MET A 127 3.65 34.70 -3.23
N ASP A 128 3.17 34.50 -4.46
CA ASP A 128 3.94 33.85 -5.52
C ASP A 128 4.98 34.84 -6.06
N GLU A 129 6.25 34.44 -6.15
CA GLU A 129 7.30 35.27 -6.76
C GLU A 129 6.92 35.63 -8.20
N VAL A 130 6.68 36.92 -8.46
CA VAL A 130 6.55 37.43 -9.82
C VAL A 130 7.94 37.38 -10.44
N LEU A 131 8.22 36.35 -11.23
CA LEU A 131 9.41 36.32 -12.08
C LEU A 131 9.37 37.57 -12.97
N ALA A 132 10.29 38.51 -12.70
CA ALA A 132 10.47 39.69 -13.52
C ALA A 132 10.84 39.27 -14.96
N ASN A 133 10.22 39.93 -15.93
CA ASN A 133 10.31 39.64 -17.36
C ASN A 133 11.75 39.64 -17.89
#